data_AF-A0A4Q7N4V8-F1
#
_entry.id   AF-A0A4Q7N4V8-F1
#
_cell.length_a   1.000
_cell.length_b   1.000
_cell.length_c   1.000
_cell.angle_alpha   90.00
_cell.angle_beta   90.00
_cell.angle_gamma   90.00
#
_symmetry.space_group_name_H-M   'P 1'
#
loop_
_entity.id
_entity.type
_entity.pdbx_description
1 polymer ?
#
loop_
_entity_poly.entity_id
_entity_poly.type
_entity_poly.pdbx_seq_one_letter_code
_entity_poly.pdbx_strand_id
1 'polypeptide(L)'
;MHQPNKSKLGFPADFRVRYTFFVKEKGGRSKLPFQGIRSDFWYDFEGHSQNQLYMIGPEFEDSLGNIILDNSNPLPINGTALMWIIVPERRPYHQGKVKVGI
;
A
#
# COMPACT_ATOMS: atom_id res chain seq x y z
N MET A 1 6.41 9.68 14.81
CA MET A 1 5.02 9.20 14.89
C MET A 1 4.35 9.43 13.54
N HIS A 2 3.75 8.39 12.98
CA HIS A 2 2.97 8.45 11.74
C HIS A 2 1.62 9.12 12.01
N GLN A 3 1.21 9.99 11.10
CA GLN A 3 -0.12 10.60 11.12
C GLN A 3 -1.01 9.86 10.12
N PRO A 4 -2.17 9.34 10.55
CA PRO A 4 -3.07 8.57 9.70
C PRO A 4 -3.47 9.28 8.41
N ASN A 5 -3.48 8.54 7.31
CA ASN A 5 -3.84 9.03 5.99
C ASN A 5 -5.29 9.51 5.94
N LYS A 6 -6.21 8.87 6.68
CA LYS A 6 -7.59 9.34 6.82
C LYS A 6 -7.67 10.81 7.24
N SER A 7 -6.85 11.20 8.21
CA SER A 7 -6.80 12.57 8.72
C SER A 7 -6.16 13.55 7.73
N LYS A 8 -5.25 13.08 6.87
CA LYS A 8 -4.56 13.90 5.86
C LYS A 8 -5.39 14.09 4.58
N LEU A 9 -6.04 13.02 4.14
CA LEU A 9 -6.72 12.95 2.84
C LEU A 9 -8.21 13.28 2.93
N GLY A 10 -8.83 13.13 4.11
CA GLY A 10 -10.22 13.50 4.34
C GLY A 10 -11.26 12.52 3.77
N PHE A 11 -10.83 11.34 3.31
CA PHE A 11 -11.71 10.28 2.79
C PHE A 11 -11.37 8.91 3.42
N PRO A 12 -12.24 7.89 3.34
CA PRO A 12 -11.90 6.53 3.76
C PRO A 12 -10.92 5.86 2.80
N ALA A 13 -10.19 4.85 3.27
CA ALA A 13 -9.33 4.04 2.42
C ALA A 13 -10.14 3.33 1.31
N ASP A 14 -9.53 3.13 0.14
CA ASP A 14 -10.22 2.62 -1.04
C ASP A 14 -10.38 1.09 -1.02
N PHE A 15 -9.38 0.36 -0.51
CA PHE A 15 -9.44 -1.10 -0.33
C PHE A 15 -8.39 -1.59 0.69
N ARG A 16 -8.52 -2.83 1.15
CA ARG A 16 -7.56 -3.50 2.04
C ARG A 16 -6.87 -4.65 1.32
N VAL A 17 -5.58 -4.84 1.58
CA VAL A 17 -4.78 -5.95 1.03
C VAL A 17 -4.14 -6.76 2.15
N ARG A 18 -3.85 -8.04 1.86
CA ARG A 18 -2.82 -8.80 2.57
C ARG A 18 -1.50 -8.65 1.83
N TYR A 19 -0.42 -8.45 2.56
CA TYR A 19 0.91 -8.29 1.98
C TYR A 19 1.90 -9.31 2.55
N THR A 20 2.98 -9.54 1.79
CA THR A 20 4.19 -10.19 2.28
C THR A 20 5.38 -9.50 1.61
N PHE A 21 6.28 -8.95 2.42
CA PHE A 21 7.55 -8.43 1.90
C PHE A 21 8.48 -9.58 1.56
N PHE A 22 9.07 -9.51 0.37
CA PHE A 22 10.16 -10.42 0.03
C PHE A 22 11.43 -10.00 0.76
N VAL A 23 12.10 -10.99 1.33
CA VAL A 23 13.45 -10.88 1.87
C VAL A 23 14.47 -11.00 0.73
N LYS A 24 15.74 -10.69 1.01
CA LYS A 24 16.82 -10.67 0.02
C LYS A 24 16.92 -11.98 -0.78
N GLU A 25 16.76 -13.12 -0.11
CA GLU A 25 16.86 -14.46 -0.70
C GLU A 25 15.73 -14.74 -1.72
N LYS A 26 14.62 -14.00 -1.62
CA LYS A 26 13.48 -14.07 -2.55
C LYS A 26 13.42 -12.87 -3.51
N GLY A 27 14.54 -12.16 -3.69
CA GLY A 27 14.65 -11.00 -4.59
C GLY A 27 14.11 -9.69 -4.01
N GLY A 28 13.80 -9.64 -2.72
CA GLY A 28 13.34 -8.42 -2.06
C GLY A 28 14.46 -7.63 -1.37
N ARG A 29 14.08 -6.74 -0.45
CA ARG A 29 15.02 -5.85 0.25
C ARG A 29 15.70 -6.59 1.41
N SER A 30 16.92 -6.16 1.77
CA SER A 30 17.65 -6.72 2.92
C SER A 30 17.13 -6.25 4.28
N LYS A 31 16.38 -5.15 4.32
CA LYS A 31 15.75 -4.58 5.51
C LYS A 31 14.28 -4.37 5.26
N LEU A 32 13.45 -4.67 6.26
CA LEU A 32 12.02 -4.40 6.21
C LEU A 32 11.75 -2.89 6.20
N PRO A 33 10.71 -2.44 5.50
CA PRO A 33 10.35 -1.04 5.44
C PRO A 33 9.70 -0.57 6.74
N PHE A 34 9.51 0.75 6.86
CA PHE A 34 8.83 1.39 7.98
C PHE A 34 7.49 1.97 7.51
N GLN A 35 6.58 2.26 8.44
CA GLN A 35 5.34 2.96 8.14
C GLN A 35 5.62 4.29 7.41
N GLY A 36 4.81 4.61 6.40
CA GLY A 36 4.98 5.79 5.57
C GLY A 36 5.95 5.62 4.38
N ILE A 37 6.40 4.39 4.10
CA ILE A 37 7.10 4.09 2.85
C ILE A 37 6.23 4.48 1.65
N ARG A 38 6.87 5.13 0.66
CA ARG A 38 6.27 5.34 -0.65
C ARG A 38 6.46 4.08 -1.48
N SER A 39 5.38 3.33 -1.64
CA SER A 39 5.27 2.23 -2.60
C SER A 39 4.32 2.70 -3.69
N ASP A 40 4.68 2.49 -4.96
CA ASP A 40 3.70 2.57 -6.04
C ASP A 40 3.14 1.17 -6.31
N PHE A 41 1.93 1.14 -6.85
CA PHE A 41 1.21 -0.09 -7.13
C PHE A 41 1.37 -0.45 -8.61
N TRP A 42 1.36 -1.72 -8.96
CA TRP A 42 1.38 -2.15 -10.36
C TRP A 42 0.33 -3.23 -10.56
N TYR A 43 -0.43 -3.11 -11.65
CA TYR A 43 -1.41 -4.13 -12.02
C TYR A 43 -0.73 -5.19 -12.90
N ASP A 44 -1.25 -6.40 -12.87
CA ASP A 44 -0.96 -7.39 -13.90
C ASP A 44 -1.84 -7.08 -15.12
N PHE A 45 -1.36 -6.21 -16.03
CA PHE A 45 -2.12 -5.74 -17.18
C PHE A 45 -1.22 -5.29 -18.35
N GLU A 46 -1.30 -5.91 -19.52
CA GLU A 46 -0.35 -5.66 -20.62
C GLU A 46 -0.35 -4.23 -21.23
N GLY A 47 -1.33 -3.38 -20.92
CA GLY A 47 -1.46 -2.02 -21.50
C GLY A 47 -0.85 -0.89 -20.67
N HIS A 48 0.26 -1.12 -19.96
CA HIS A 48 0.91 -0.08 -19.16
C HIS A 48 1.61 0.98 -20.05
N SER A 49 1.56 2.24 -19.62
CA SER A 49 2.46 3.28 -20.14
C SER A 49 3.73 3.34 -19.29
N GLN A 50 4.90 3.48 -19.92
CA GLN A 50 6.22 3.47 -19.25
C GLN A 50 6.36 4.54 -18.13
N ASN A 51 5.58 5.61 -18.16
CA ASN A 51 5.63 6.69 -17.17
C ASN A 51 4.39 6.73 -16.27
N GLN A 52 3.62 5.63 -16.20
CA GLN A 52 2.39 5.60 -15.44
C GLN A 52 2.66 5.40 -13.95
N LEU A 53 2.58 6.49 -13.18
CA LEU A 53 2.44 6.39 -11.73
C LEU A 53 0.98 6.10 -11.39
N TYR A 54 0.72 5.12 -10.52
CA TYR A 54 -0.64 4.79 -10.09
C TYR A 54 -1.03 5.52 -8.83
N MET A 55 -0.05 5.99 -8.04
CA MET A 55 -0.27 6.83 -6.85
C MET A 55 -1.23 6.15 -5.86
N ILE A 56 -1.06 4.84 -5.69
CA ILE A 56 -1.75 4.07 -4.68
C ILE A 56 -0.74 3.72 -3.59
N GLY A 57 -0.95 4.25 -2.38
CA GLY A 57 -0.05 4.08 -1.25
C GLY A 57 -0.62 3.18 -0.16
N PRO A 58 0.18 2.30 0.46
CA PRO A 58 -0.23 1.52 1.62
C PRO A 58 -0.15 2.33 2.91
N GLU A 59 -1.03 2.00 3.85
CA GLU A 59 -0.96 2.36 5.26
C GLU A 59 -1.12 1.07 6.07
N PHE A 60 -0.06 0.70 6.78
CA PHE A 60 0.05 -0.64 7.36
C PHE A 60 -0.68 -0.76 8.70
N GLU A 61 -1.30 -1.92 8.91
CA GLU A 61 -2.05 -2.27 10.11
C GLU A 61 -1.23 -3.21 11.01
N ASP A 62 -1.49 -3.16 12.32
CA ASP A 62 -0.99 -4.11 13.31
C ASP A 62 -1.81 -5.42 13.31
N SER A 63 -1.47 -6.35 14.20
CA SER A 63 -2.19 -7.64 14.33
C SER A 63 -3.65 -7.52 14.74
N LEU A 64 -4.07 -6.38 15.28
CA LEU A 64 -5.44 -6.09 15.70
C LEU A 64 -6.21 -5.31 14.61
N GLY A 65 -5.58 -4.98 13.49
CA GLY A 65 -6.16 -4.19 12.41
C GLY A 65 -6.14 -2.69 12.65
N ASN A 66 -5.37 -2.18 13.62
CA ASN A 66 -5.20 -0.75 13.84
C ASN A 66 -4.02 -0.21 13.03
N ILE A 67 -4.07 1.06 12.62
CA ILE A 67 -2.94 1.69 11.93
C ILE A 67 -1.71 1.73 12.84
N ILE A 68 -0.57 1.24 12.35
CA ILE A 68 0.70 1.34 13.07
C ILE A 68 1.12 2.82 13.09
N LEU A 69 1.03 3.46 14.25
CA LEU A 69 1.40 4.88 14.44
C LEU A 69 2.89 5.06 14.76
N ASP A 70 3.52 4.04 15.32
CA ASP A 70 4.95 4.06 15.59
C ASP A 70 5.74 3.73 14.32
N ASN A 71 6.47 4.71 13.81
CA ASN A 71 7.32 4.57 12.64
C ASN A 71 8.82 4.42 12.99
N SER A 72 9.14 4.19 14.26
CA SER A 72 10.51 3.90 14.71
C SER A 72 10.91 2.44 14.54
N ASN A 73 9.91 1.56 14.39
CA ASN A 73 10.10 0.13 14.22
C ASN A 73 9.79 -0.33 12.78
N PRO A 74 10.53 -1.32 12.25
CA PRO A 74 10.23 -1.88 10.94
C PRO A 74 8.88 -2.61 10.95
N LEU A 75 8.23 -2.60 9.81
CA LEU A 75 6.96 -3.28 9.59
C LEU A 75 7.14 -4.81 9.66
N PRO A 76 6.11 -5.55 10.10
CA PRO A 76 6.09 -7.01 10.00
C PRO A 76 6.33 -7.48 8.56
N ILE A 77 6.87 -8.70 8.41
CA ILE A 77 7.10 -9.28 7.08
C ILE A 77 5.79 -9.56 6.33
N ASN A 78 4.72 -9.87 7.06
CA ASN A 78 3.37 -10.09 6.53
C ASN A 78 2.33 -9.41 7.41
N GLY A 79 1.18 -9.09 6.83
CA GLY A 79 0.09 -8.41 7.54
C GLY A 79 -0.95 -7.86 6.58
N THR A 80 -1.70 -6.85 7.04
CA THR A 80 -2.67 -6.12 6.22
C THR A 80 -2.30 -4.64 6.08
N ALA A 81 -2.75 -4.04 4.99
CA ALA A 81 -2.61 -2.62 4.74
C ALA A 81 -3.88 -2.05 4.12
N LEU A 82 -4.23 -0.83 4.52
CA LEU A 82 -5.20 0.00 3.83
C LEU A 82 -4.52 0.66 2.65
N MET A 83 -5.16 0.61 1.48
CA MET A 83 -4.65 1.19 0.25
C MET A 83 -5.40 2.48 -0.07
N TRP A 84 -4.63 3.50 -0.44
CA TRP A 84 -5.10 4.86 -0.63
C TRP A 84 -4.81 5.32 -2.05
N ILE A 85 -5.85 5.57 -2.83
CA ILE A 85 -5.77 6.22 -4.14
C ILE A 85 -5.64 7.72 -3.88
N ILE A 86 -4.42 8.25 -4.05
CA ILE A 86 -4.08 9.62 -3.66
C ILE A 86 -4.79 10.65 -4.56
N VAL A 87 -5.10 10.29 -5.81
CA VAL A 87 -5.79 11.15 -6.79
C VAL A 87 -7.23 10.66 -6.99
N PRO A 88 -8.24 11.28 -6.35
CA PRO A 88 -9.63 10.82 -6.35
C PRO A 88 -10.23 10.56 -7.73
N GLU A 89 -9.87 11.38 -8.72
CA GLU A 89 -10.36 11.30 -10.11
C GLU A 89 -9.97 10.00 -10.80
N ARG A 90 -8.95 9.31 -10.28
CA ARG A 90 -8.46 8.04 -10.82
C ARG A 90 -9.13 6.82 -10.22
N ARG A 91 -9.98 6.98 -9.20
CA ARG A 91 -10.70 5.86 -8.57
C ARG A 91 -11.46 4.99 -9.58
N PRO A 92 -12.21 5.52 -10.55
CA PRO A 92 -12.92 4.67 -11.52
C PRO A 92 -11.97 3.79 -12.33
N TYR A 93 -10.82 4.34 -12.74
CA TYR A 93 -9.79 3.59 -13.44
C TYR A 93 -9.26 2.44 -12.58
N HIS A 94 -8.91 2.71 -11.32
CA HIS A 94 -8.37 1.70 -10.42
C HIS A 94 -9.41 0.64 -10.05
N GLN A 95 -10.65 1.03 -9.76
CA GLN A 95 -11.75 0.11 -9.45
C GLN A 95 -12.02 -0.86 -10.61
N GLY A 96 -11.88 -0.43 -11.87
CA GLY A 96 -12.00 -1.31 -13.03
C GLY A 96 -10.83 -2.28 -13.24
N LYS A 97 -9.75 -2.17 -12.45
CA LYS A 97 -8.53 -2.98 -12.57
C LYS A 97 -8.23 -3.80 -11.32
N VAL A 98 -8.58 -3.29 -10.14
CA VAL A 98 -8.45 -3.99 -8.86
C VAL A 98 -9.36 -5.21 -8.88
N LYS A 99 -8.76 -6.38 -8.74
CA LYS A 99 -9.44 -7.65 -8.54
C LYS A 99 -8.78 -8.37 -7.39
N VAL A 100 -9.55 -9.12 -6.61
CA VAL A 100 -8.97 -10.05 -5.64
C VAL A 100 -8.16 -11.07 -6.45
N GLY A 101 -6.88 -11.21 -6.10
CA GLY A 101 -6.02 -12.24 -6.68
C GLY A 101 -6.41 -13.64 -6.20
N ILE A 102 -5.96 -14.66 -6.95
CA ILE A 102 -6.08 -16.08 -6.59
C ILE A 102 -4.90 -16.45 -5.68
#